data_AF-U2NQD3-F1
#
_entry.id   AF-U2NQD3-F1
#
_cell.length_a   1.000
_cell.length_b   1.000
_cell.length_c   1.000
_cell.angle_alpha   90.00
_cell.angle_beta   90.00
_cell.angle_gamma   90.00
#
_symmetry.space_group_name_H-M   'P 1'
#
loop_
_entity.id
_entity.type
_entity.pdbx_description
1 polymer ?
#
loop_
_entity_poly.entity_id
_entity_poly.type
_entity_poly.pdbx_seq_one_letter_code
_entity_poly.pdbx_strand_id
1 'polypeptide(L)'
;MKLKVNKNKRGLLFLELFIKEEEKDTFIKRLILEGKKLDENKYLLPLKYLYPLFKNSKNSDVELEMSSIKEFLEFSDEYEENYYYKEKADAIYMRIWRENNCPYIYKYTLDVSNNQIYKQICFQKLT
;
A
#
# COMPACT_ATOMS: atom_id res chain seq x y z
N MET A 1 -6.54 -5.42 -14.39
CA MET A 1 -6.46 -4.43 -13.28
C MET A 1 -5.04 -3.85 -13.17
N LYS A 2 -4.89 -2.55 -12.85
CA LYS A 2 -3.58 -1.92 -12.58
C LYS A 2 -3.52 -1.26 -11.21
N LEU A 3 -2.37 -1.37 -10.55
CA LEU A 3 -2.09 -0.77 -9.25
C LEU A 3 -0.90 0.18 -9.35
N LYS A 4 -1.03 1.35 -8.72
CA LYS A 4 0.05 2.32 -8.64
C LYS A 4 0.21 2.87 -7.23
N VAL A 5 1.41 2.79 -6.68
CA VAL A 5 1.75 3.46 -5.42
C VAL A 5 2.25 4.86 -5.73
N ASN A 6 1.56 5.88 -5.20
CA ASN A 6 1.85 7.27 -5.49
C ASN A 6 1.94 8.09 -4.19
N LYS A 7 2.34 9.36 -4.30
CA LYS A 7 2.40 10.29 -3.18
C LYS A 7 1.82 11.65 -3.53
N ASN A 8 1.25 12.31 -2.54
CA ASN A 8 0.77 13.68 -2.71
C ASN A 8 1.89 14.70 -2.45
N LYS A 9 1.60 15.99 -2.62
CA LYS A 9 2.55 17.09 -2.38
C LYS A 9 3.10 17.13 -0.94
N ARG A 10 2.41 16.51 0.03
CA ARG A 10 2.82 16.40 1.43
C ARG A 10 3.62 15.13 1.73
N GLY A 11 3.87 14.29 0.72
CA GLY A 11 4.57 13.02 0.86
C GLY A 11 3.77 11.90 1.51
N LEU A 12 2.43 12.03 1.59
CA LEU A 12 1.58 10.92 2.03
C LEU A 12 1.39 9.93 0.89
N LEU A 13 1.65 8.66 1.17
CA LEU A 13 1.53 7.57 0.20
C LEU A 13 0.09 7.09 0.11
N PHE A 14 -0.33 6.70 -1.10
CA PHE A 14 -1.64 6.13 -1.36
C PHE A 14 -1.60 5.17 -2.55
N LEU A 15 -2.63 4.33 -2.64
CA LEU A 15 -2.80 3.38 -3.73
C LEU A 15 -3.79 3.94 -4.76
N GLU A 16 -3.38 4.03 -6.01
CA GLU A 16 -4.30 4.22 -7.14
C GLU A 16 -4.63 2.84 -7.72
N LEU A 17 -5.92 2.56 -7.85
CA LEU A 17 -6.47 1.39 -8.51
C LEU A 17 -7.10 1.83 -9.83
N PHE A 18 -6.70 1.18 -10.92
CA PHE A 18 -7.32 1.29 -12.24
C PHE A 18 -7.97 -0.04 -12.60
N ILE A 19 -9.29 -0.03 -12.78
CA ILE A 19 -10.05 -1.25 -13.04
C ILE A 19 -11.31 -0.93 -13.84
N LYS A 20 -11.55 -1.72 -14.89
CA LYS A 20 -12.78 -1.62 -15.68
C LYS A 20 -13.96 -2.23 -14.95
N GLU A 21 -15.18 -1.81 -15.26
CA GLU A 21 -16.39 -2.26 -14.54
C GLU A 21 -16.58 -3.78 -14.61
N GLU A 22 -16.31 -4.39 -15.76
CA GLU A 22 -16.43 -5.83 -16.00
C GLU A 22 -15.44 -6.68 -15.19
N GLU A 23 -14.34 -6.09 -14.72
CA GLU A 23 -13.32 -6.76 -13.90
C GLU A 23 -13.65 -6.69 -12.38
N LYS A 24 -14.68 -5.92 -11.98
CA LYS A 24 -15.00 -5.69 -10.56
C LYS A 24 -15.79 -6.86 -9.97
N ASP A 25 -15.08 -7.74 -9.27
CA ASP A 25 -15.70 -8.75 -8.42
C ASP A 25 -16.23 -8.15 -7.09
N THR A 26 -16.83 -9.00 -6.25
CA THR A 26 -17.37 -8.60 -4.94
C THR A 26 -16.30 -8.04 -4.00
N PHE A 27 -15.07 -8.57 -4.06
CA PHE A 27 -13.96 -8.13 -3.21
C PHE A 27 -13.50 -6.73 -3.61
N ILE A 28 -13.28 -6.49 -4.90
CA ILE A 28 -12.95 -5.18 -5.45
C ILE A 28 -14.05 -4.18 -5.15
N LYS A 29 -15.33 -4.54 -5.34
CA LYS A 29 -16.46 -3.67 -5.03
C LYS A 29 -16.47 -3.24 -3.57
N ARG A 30 -16.13 -4.13 -2.64
CA ARG A 30 -15.99 -3.77 -1.22
C ARG A 30 -14.84 -2.81 -0.98
N LEU A 31 -13.68 -3.05 -1.60
CA LEU A 31 -12.51 -2.19 -1.44
C LEU A 31 -12.73 -0.77 -1.96
N ILE A 32 -13.38 -0.62 -3.13
CA ILE A 32 -13.65 0.71 -3.69
C ILE A 32 -14.67 1.51 -2.87
N LEU A 33 -15.51 0.88 -2.05
CA LEU A 33 -16.41 1.57 -1.11
C LEU A 33 -15.64 2.24 0.04
N GLU A 34 -14.53 1.65 0.48
CA GLU A 34 -13.63 2.27 1.45
C GLU A 34 -12.67 3.29 0.81
N GLY A 35 -12.61 3.27 -0.52
CA GLY A 35 -11.83 4.20 -1.32
C GLY A 35 -12.57 5.48 -1.68
N LYS A 36 -11.87 6.33 -2.43
CA LYS A 36 -12.43 7.51 -3.09
C LYS A 36 -12.40 7.30 -4.60
N LYS A 37 -13.55 7.41 -5.28
CA LYS A 37 -13.59 7.47 -6.74
C LYS A 37 -12.93 8.77 -7.23
N LEU A 38 -11.97 8.65 -8.14
CA LEU A 38 -11.30 9.77 -8.80
C LEU A 38 -11.88 10.00 -10.20
N ASP A 39 -12.16 8.92 -10.91
CA ASP A 39 -12.70 8.91 -12.27
C ASP A 39 -13.51 7.62 -12.50
N GLU A 40 -14.07 7.42 -13.70
CA GLU A 40 -14.92 6.27 -14.06
C GLU A 40 -14.31 4.93 -13.64
N ASN A 41 -13.04 4.72 -13.97
CA ASN A 41 -12.29 3.49 -13.73
C ASN A 41 -11.13 3.67 -12.74
N LYS A 42 -11.04 4.82 -12.06
CA LYS A 42 -9.91 5.18 -11.20
C LYS A 42 -10.34 5.44 -9.77
N TYR A 43 -9.69 4.77 -8.83
CA TYR A 43 -9.99 4.84 -7.40
C TYR A 43 -8.73 5.09 -6.58
N LEU A 44 -8.86 5.86 -5.51
CA LEU A 44 -7.83 6.05 -4.49
C LEU A 44 -8.19 5.18 -3.29
N LEU A 45 -7.32 4.23 -2.96
CA LEU A 45 -7.51 3.28 -1.88
C LEU A 45 -6.46 3.49 -0.76
N PRO A 46 -6.79 3.09 0.48
CA PRO A 46 -5.79 2.89 1.52
C PRO A 46 -4.68 1.93 1.06
N LEU A 47 -3.43 2.27 1.36
CA LEU A 47 -2.27 1.50 0.89
C LEU A 47 -2.18 0.09 1.52
N LYS A 48 -2.87 -0.15 2.64
CA LYS A 48 -2.97 -1.47 3.30
C LYS A 48 -3.54 -2.55 2.37
N TYR A 49 -4.27 -2.14 1.34
CA TYR A 49 -4.84 -3.04 0.34
C TYR A 49 -3.89 -3.46 -0.76
N LEU A 50 -2.71 -2.83 -0.90
CA LEU A 50 -1.76 -3.16 -1.96
C LEU A 50 -1.37 -4.64 -1.94
N TYR A 51 -0.88 -5.12 -0.80
CA TYR A 51 -0.38 -6.49 -0.69
C TYR A 51 -1.50 -7.54 -0.78
N PRO A 52 -2.66 -7.38 -0.10
CA PRO A 52 -3.80 -8.27 -0.30
C PRO A 52 -4.32 -8.30 -1.73
N LEU A 53 -4.44 -7.15 -2.41
CA LEU A 53 -4.87 -7.08 -3.82
C LEU A 53 -3.90 -7.82 -4.73
N PHE A 54 -2.61 -7.57 -4.52
CA PHE A 54 -1.56 -8.18 -5.33
C PHE A 54 -1.49 -9.70 -5.11
N LYS A 55 -1.61 -10.17 -3.87
CA LYS A 55 -1.51 -11.59 -3.53
C LYS A 55 -2.76 -12.42 -3.87
N ASN A 56 -3.95 -11.83 -3.72
CA ASN A 56 -5.22 -12.55 -3.91
C ASN A 56 -5.72 -12.54 -5.35
N SER A 57 -5.19 -11.65 -6.18
CA SER A 57 -5.42 -11.72 -7.62
C SER A 57 -4.65 -12.88 -8.23
N LYS A 58 -5.19 -13.50 -9.28
CA LYS A 58 -4.37 -14.38 -10.11
C LYS A 58 -3.29 -13.48 -10.72
N ASN A 59 -2.01 -13.74 -10.42
CA ASN A 59 -0.86 -12.89 -10.73
C ASN A 59 -0.82 -12.32 -12.18
N SER A 60 -1.52 -12.94 -13.14
CA SER A 60 -1.66 -12.47 -14.53
C SER A 60 -2.58 -11.27 -14.72
N ASP A 61 -3.47 -10.98 -13.77
CA ASP A 61 -4.57 -10.03 -13.96
C ASP A 61 -4.29 -8.65 -13.33
N VAL A 62 -3.15 -8.53 -12.63
CA VAL A 62 -2.73 -7.34 -11.89
C VAL A 62 -1.36 -6.87 -12.33
N GLU A 63 -1.32 -5.65 -12.85
CA GLU A 63 -0.11 -4.99 -13.30
C GLU A 63 0.28 -3.89 -12.30
N LEU A 64 1.51 -3.93 -11.80
CA LEU A 64 2.12 -2.79 -11.12
C LEU A 64 2.56 -1.74 -12.15
N GLU A 65 2.17 -0.49 -11.96
CA GLU A 65 2.55 0.62 -12.85
C GLU A 65 4.04 0.96 -12.69
N MET A 66 4.78 1.11 -13.80
CA MET A 66 6.22 1.45 -13.83
C MET A 66 6.56 2.76 -13.11
N SER A 67 5.58 3.66 -13.04
CA SER A 67 5.69 4.96 -12.37
C SER A 67 5.40 4.90 -10.86
N SER A 68 5.24 3.70 -10.29
CA SER A 68 5.04 3.50 -8.86
C SER A 68 6.27 3.86 -8.04
N ILE A 69 6.03 4.29 -6.81
CA ILE A 69 7.06 4.33 -5.77
C ILE A 69 7.56 2.91 -5.53
N LYS A 70 8.87 2.72 -5.68
CA LYS A 70 9.50 1.39 -5.68
C LYS A 70 9.76 0.85 -4.28
N GLU A 71 9.93 1.73 -3.29
CA GLU A 71 10.20 1.34 -1.92
C GLU A 71 9.51 2.26 -0.92
N PHE A 72 8.97 1.67 0.14
CA PHE A 72 8.41 2.41 1.27
C PHE A 72 8.39 1.57 2.55
N LEU A 73 8.18 2.25 3.67
CA LEU A 73 8.04 1.69 5.01
C LEU A 73 6.57 1.70 5.42
N GLU A 74 6.17 0.67 6.16
CA GLU A 74 4.84 0.49 6.75
C GLU A 74 5.00 0.04 8.21
N PHE A 75 4.23 0.62 9.12
CA PHE A 75 3.84 -0.04 10.35
C PHE A 75 2.35 0.23 10.61
N SER A 76 1.73 -0.64 11.40
CA SER A 76 0.39 -0.43 11.93
C SER A 76 0.44 -0.28 13.44
N ASP A 77 -0.62 0.26 14.03
CA ASP A 77 -0.86 0.05 15.46
C ASP A 77 -1.11 -1.44 15.78
N GLU A 78 -1.22 -1.75 17.07
CA GLU A 78 -1.40 -3.10 17.59
C GLU A 78 -2.70 -3.78 17.10
N TYR A 79 -3.72 -2.98 16.80
CA TYR A 79 -5.03 -3.47 16.37
C TYR A 79 -5.20 -3.49 14.84
N GLU A 80 -4.17 -3.10 14.09
CA GLU A 80 -4.22 -2.94 12.64
C GLU A 80 -5.36 -2.00 12.16
N GLU A 81 -5.69 -0.99 12.95
CA GLU A 81 -6.68 0.02 12.59
C GLU A 81 -6.01 1.17 11.82
N ASN A 82 -4.90 1.67 12.36
CA ASN A 82 -4.14 2.78 11.79
C ASN A 82 -2.85 2.29 11.14
N TYR A 83 -2.64 2.70 9.88
CA TYR A 83 -1.45 2.36 9.12
C TYR A 83 -0.66 3.61 8.75
N TYR A 84 0.67 3.52 8.86
CA TYR A 84 1.58 4.62 8.67
C TYR A 84 2.61 4.28 7.60
N TYR A 85 2.68 5.12 6.56
CA TYR A 85 3.50 4.89 5.38
C TYR A 85 4.50 6.02 5.14
N LYS A 86 5.73 5.68 4.74
CA LYS A 86 6.74 6.68 4.38
C LYS A 86 7.82 6.10 3.45
N GLU A 87 8.31 6.88 2.49
CA GLU A 87 9.45 6.44 1.64
C GLU A 87 10.74 6.26 2.46
N LYS A 88 10.96 7.10 3.48
CA LYS A 88 12.14 7.08 4.34
C LYS A 88 11.74 7.42 5.77
N ALA A 89 12.30 6.71 6.75
CA ALA A 89 12.05 7.01 8.16
C ALA A 89 12.60 8.40 8.51
N ASP A 90 11.71 9.30 8.95
CA ASP A 90 12.07 10.60 9.52
C ASP A 90 11.80 10.62 11.03
N ALA A 91 12.21 11.69 11.71
CA ALA A 91 12.04 11.82 13.15
C ALA A 91 10.57 11.76 13.59
N ILE A 92 9.64 12.26 12.77
CA ILE A 92 8.20 12.26 13.06
C ILE A 92 7.65 10.84 12.96
N TYR A 93 7.98 10.13 11.87
CA TYR A 93 7.59 8.74 11.64
C TYR A 93 8.07 7.83 12.79
N MET A 94 9.35 7.97 13.18
CA MET A 94 9.90 7.18 14.28
C MET A 94 9.33 7.57 15.65
N ARG A 95 8.86 8.82 15.84
CA ARG A 95 8.15 9.21 17.07
C ARG A 95 6.80 8.52 17.16
N ILE A 96 5.99 8.60 16.10
CA ILE A 96 4.67 7.95 16.03
C ILE A 96 4.82 6.43 16.26
N TRP A 97 5.85 5.83 15.66
CA TRP A 97 6.16 4.41 15.85
C TRP A 97 6.37 4.04 17.33
N ARG A 98 7.13 4.85 18.08
CA ARG A 98 7.36 4.63 19.51
C ARG A 98 6.08 4.82 20.34
N GLU A 99 5.25 5.80 19.98
CA GLU A 99 3.96 6.07 20.62
C GLU A 99 2.97 4.91 20.42
N ASN A 100 3.08 4.19 19.31
CA ASN A 100 2.23 3.02 18.99
C ASN A 100 2.83 1.68 19.47
N ASN A 101 3.60 1.69 20.57
CA ASN A 101 4.15 0.49 21.21
C ASN A 101 5.23 -0.25 20.39
N CYS A 102 5.92 0.45 19.47
CA CYS A 102 7.07 -0.07 18.71
C CYS A 102 6.79 -1.36 17.90
N PRO A 103 5.76 -1.38 17.03
CA PRO A 103 5.41 -2.53 16.18
C PRO A 103 6.55 -2.85 15.20
N TYR A 104 6.44 -3.91 14.41
CA TYR A 104 7.42 -4.11 13.33
C TYR A 104 7.26 -3.05 12.24
N ILE A 105 8.39 -2.50 11.79
CA ILE A 105 8.41 -1.69 10.57
C ILE A 105 8.76 -2.61 9.41
N TYR A 106 7.83 -2.74 8.47
CA TYR A 106 8.01 -3.47 7.23
C TYR A 106 8.58 -2.53 6.16
N LYS A 107 9.54 -3.02 5.39
CA LYS A 107 9.94 -2.43 4.11
C LYS A 107 9.23 -3.18 2.99
N TYR A 108 8.55 -2.43 2.15
CA TYR A 108 8.03 -2.89 0.87
C TYR A 108 9.01 -2.55 -0.24
N THR A 109 9.23 -3.50 -1.15
CA THR A 109 9.97 -3.31 -2.39
C THR A 109 9.12 -3.81 -3.54
N LEU A 110 8.81 -2.92 -4.49
CA LEU A 110 8.00 -3.19 -5.67
C LEU A 110 8.95 -3.39 -6.85
N ASP A 111 9.15 -4.65 -7.22
CA ASP A 111 9.84 -5.01 -8.44
C ASP A 111 8.84 -4.98 -9.59
N VAL A 112 8.67 -3.79 -10.17
CA VAL A 112 7.69 -3.58 -11.23
C VAL A 112 8.07 -4.32 -12.52
N SER A 113 9.37 -4.51 -12.76
CA SER A 113 9.85 -5.21 -13.96
C SER A 113 9.49 -6.70 -13.94
N ASN A 114 9.57 -7.33 -12.77
CA ASN A 114 9.17 -8.73 -12.60
C ASN A 114 7.72 -8.87 -12.10
N ASN A 115 7.00 -7.76 -11.92
CA ASN A 115 5.67 -7.69 -11.30
C ASN A 115 5.65 -8.49 -9.98
N GLN A 116 6.43 -8.05 -8.99
CA GLN A 116 6.53 -8.68 -7.67
C GLN A 116 6.54 -7.65 -6.55
N ILE A 117 5.99 -8.03 -5.39
CA ILE A 117 6.03 -7.23 -4.16
C ILE A 117 6.71 -8.04 -3.06
N TYR A 118 7.78 -7.47 -2.51
CA TYR A 118 8.48 -8.02 -1.36
C TYR A 118 8.10 -7.24 -0.11
N LYS A 119 7.68 -7.93 0.95
CA LYS A 119 7.42 -7.37 2.28
C LYS A 119 8.36 -8.04 3.28
N GLN A 120 9.19 -7.26 3.96
CA GLN A 120 10.14 -7.77 4.95
C GLN A 120 10.19 -6.88 6.18
N ILE A 121 10.45 -7.46 7.35
CA ILE A 121 10.71 -6.68 8.57
C ILE A 121 12.08 -6.02 8.41
N CYS A 122 12.14 -4.70 8.50
CA CYS A 122 13.38 -3.92 8.38
C CYS A 122 13.78 -3.24 9.70
N PHE A 123 12.85 -3.14 10.65
CA PHE A 123 13.12 -2.62 11.97
C PHE A 123 12.21 -3.30 13.00
N GLN A 124 12.81 -3.67 14.13
CA GLN A 124 12.12 -4.18 15.30
C GLN A 124 12.82 -3.66 16.55
N LYS A 125 12.06 -3.45 17.63
CA LYS A 125 12.65 -3.15 18.93
C LYS A 125 13.42 -4.38 19.42
N LEU A 126 14.67 -4.17 19.83
CA LEU A 126 15.42 -5.20 20.55
C LEU A 126 14.82 -5.31 21.96
N THR A 127 14.34 -6.49 22.30
CA THR A 127 13.85 -6.85 23.63
C THR A 127 15.00 -7.12 24.59
#